data_AF-A0A2N2IP48-F1
#
_entry.id   AF-A0A2N2IP48-F1
#
_cell.length_a   1.000
_cell.length_b   1.000
_cell.length_c   1.000
_cell.angle_alpha   90.00
_cell.angle_beta   90.00
_cell.angle_gamma   90.00
#
_symmetry.space_group_name_H-M   'P 1'
#
loop_
_entity.id
_entity.type
_entity.pdbx_description
1 polymer ?
#
loop_
_entity_poly.entity_id
_entity_poly.type
_entity_poly.pdbx_seq_one_letter_code
_entity_poly.pdbx_strand_id
1 'polypeptide(L)' 'MSQDNPSSRFQANGLATLIGSLPVADAGEAFSLIFAHTPDIPLWPQLPSNPKEGMLSQFSEGMPGIIE' A
#
# COMPACT_ATOMS: atom_id res chain seq x y z
N MET A 1 16.63 29.24 16.48
CA MET A 1 16.30 29.79 15.15
C MET A 1 17.29 29.18 14.17
N SER A 2 16.89 28.12 13.47
CA SER A 2 17.76 27.48 12.49
C SER A 2 17.78 28.33 11.23
N GLN A 3 18.99 28.67 10.79
CA GLN A 3 19.25 29.45 9.58
C GLN A 3 19.03 28.54 8.37
N ASP A 4 17.98 28.78 7.58
CA ASP A 4 17.79 28.09 6.30
C ASP A 4 18.78 28.66 5.27
N ASN A 5 19.73 27.84 4.84
CA ASN A 5 20.67 28.17 3.79
C ASN A 5 20.03 27.87 2.41
N PRO A 6 19.80 28.90 1.56
CA PRO A 6 19.15 28.73 0.25
C PRO A 6 19.98 27.93 -0.77
N SER A 7 21.22 27.53 -0.40
CA SER A 7 22.13 26.74 -1.22
C SER A 7 22.04 25.23 -0.96
N SER A 8 21.19 24.80 -0.03
CA SER A 8 21.04 23.38 0.29
C SER A 8 20.35 22.66 -0.87
N ARG A 9 21.08 21.73 -1.51
CA ARG A 9 20.48 20.84 -2.52
C ARG A 9 19.53 19.88 -1.80
N PHE A 10 18.33 19.72 -2.34
CA PHE A 10 17.40 18.70 -1.90
C PHE A 10 18.06 17.31 -1.98
N GLN A 11 18.00 16.56 -0.88
CA GLN A 11 18.45 15.18 -0.80
C GLN A 11 17.22 14.28 -0.65
N ALA A 12 16.88 13.54 -1.71
CA ALA A 12 15.80 12.55 -1.64
C ALA A 12 16.31 11.28 -0.93
N ASN A 13 15.53 10.73 -0.01
CA ASN A 13 15.85 9.46 0.65
C ASN A 13 15.52 8.22 -0.20
N GLY A 14 14.79 8.38 -1.31
CA GLY A 14 14.50 7.28 -2.25
C GLY A 14 13.74 6.10 -1.64
N LEU A 15 12.89 6.34 -0.65
CA LEU A 15 12.16 5.29 0.05
C LEU A 15 11.13 4.60 -0.86
N ALA A 16 10.91 3.31 -0.62
CA ALA A 16 9.92 2.53 -1.35
C ALA A 16 8.50 3.06 -1.11
N THR A 17 7.68 3.00 -2.15
CA THR A 17 6.23 3.22 -2.06
C THR A 17 5.53 2.04 -2.71
N LEU A 18 4.44 1.58 -2.11
CA LEU A 18 3.67 0.45 -2.59
C LEU A 18 2.36 0.95 -3.23
N ILE A 19 1.88 0.27 -4.28
CA ILE A 19 0.75 0.73 -5.12
C ILE A 19 -0.49 -0.19 -5.10
N GLY A 20 -0.51 -1.20 -4.24
CA GLY A 20 -1.68 -2.06 -3.99
C GLY A 20 -1.46 -3.52 -4.37
N SER A 21 -1.43 -3.82 -5.66
CA SER A 21 -1.38 -5.20 -6.16
C SER A 21 -0.06 -5.90 -5.86
N LEU A 22 -0.16 -7.12 -5.31
CA LEU A 22 0.97 -7.99 -5.04
C LEU A 22 0.79 -9.35 -5.73
N PRO A 23 1.86 -9.95 -6.28
CA PRO A 23 1.80 -11.23 -6.99
C PRO A 23 1.83 -12.41 -6.01
N VAL A 24 1.04 -12.36 -4.94
CA VAL A 24 0.93 -13.40 -3.91
C VAL A 24 -0.53 -13.79 -3.74
N ALA A 25 -0.78 -15.04 -3.34
CA ALA A 25 -2.13 -15.59 -3.18
C ALA A 25 -2.61 -15.59 -1.71
N ASP A 26 -1.68 -15.54 -0.76
CA ASP A 26 -1.95 -15.54 0.67
C ASP A 26 -1.82 -14.15 1.27
N ALA A 27 -2.81 -13.74 2.07
CA ALA A 27 -2.81 -12.43 2.71
C ALA A 27 -1.73 -12.32 3.80
N GLY A 28 -1.43 -13.40 4.52
CA GLY A 28 -0.38 -13.42 5.54
C GLY A 28 1.00 -13.20 4.94
N GLU A 29 1.28 -13.80 3.79
CA GLU A 29 2.49 -13.56 3.00
C GLU A 29 2.59 -12.09 2.57
N ALA A 30 1.49 -11.51 2.05
CA ALA A 30 1.44 -10.11 1.66
C ALA A 30 1.77 -9.16 2.82
N PHE A 31 1.12 -9.35 3.97
CA PHE A 31 1.37 -8.53 5.17
C PHE A 31 2.80 -8.71 5.70
N SER A 32 3.34 -9.93 5.65
CA SER A 32 4.73 -10.20 6.06
C SER A 32 5.73 -9.39 5.23
N LEU A 33 5.54 -9.34 3.90
CA LEU A 33 6.37 -8.54 3.00
C LEU A 33 6.23 -7.02 3.26
N ILE A 34 5.00 -6.55 3.44
CA ILE A 34 4.72 -5.12 3.70
C ILE A 34 5.38 -4.67 5.00
N PHE A 35 5.21 -5.42 6.09
CA PHE A 35 5.80 -5.04 7.37
C PHE A 35 7.32 -5.20 7.40
N ALA A 36 7.89 -6.09 6.58
CA ALA A 36 9.33 -6.23 6.46
C ALA A 36 9.99 -5.07 5.67
N HIS A 37 9.29 -4.51 4.67
CA HIS A 37 9.91 -3.58 3.70
C HIS A 37 9.40 -2.14 3.77
N THR A 38 8.16 -1.91 4.19
CA THR A 38 7.56 -0.57 4.32
C THR A 38 6.77 -0.45 5.63
N PRO A 39 7.42 -0.61 6.80
CA PRO A 39 6.73 -0.62 8.10
C PRO A 39 6.15 0.75 8.50
N ASP A 40 6.76 1.85 8.06
CA ASP A 40 6.34 3.20 8.46
C ASP A 40 5.06 3.64 7.72
N ILE A 41 4.89 3.20 6.47
CA ILE A 41 3.73 3.49 5.63
C ILE A 41 3.29 2.17 4.96
N PRO A 42 2.67 1.26 5.73
CA PRO A 42 2.14 0.02 5.18
C PRO A 42 0.91 0.30 4.30
N LEU A 43 0.63 -0.58 3.34
CA LEU A 43 -0.60 -0.51 2.55
C LEU A 43 -1.55 -1.67 2.85
N TRP A 44 -2.79 -1.50 2.41
CA TRP A 44 -3.77 -2.58 2.31
C TRP A 44 -3.51 -3.38 1.01
N PRO A 45 -3.01 -4.63 1.09
CA PRO A 45 -2.65 -5.38 -0.10
C PRO A 45 -3.87 -5.74 -0.94
N GLN A 46 -3.68 -5.79 -2.24
CA GLN A 46 -4.63 -6.38 -3.18
C GLN A 46 -3.98 -7.65 -3.76
N LEU A 47 -4.73 -8.75 -3.81
CA LEU A 47 -4.25 -10.07 -4.23
C LEU A 47 -4.94 -10.53 -5.52
N PRO A 48 -4.57 -9.99 -6.70
CA PRO A 48 -5.15 -10.38 -7.99
C PRO A 48 -5.07 -11.88 -8.29
N SER A 49 -4.10 -12.58 -7.69
CA SER A 49 -3.97 -14.04 -7.81
C SER A 49 -5.07 -14.82 -7.08
N ASN A 50 -5.80 -14.20 -6.16
CA ASN A 50 -6.94 -14.77 -5.48
C ASN A 50 -8.26 -14.27 -6.09
N PRO A 51 -8.94 -15.07 -6.94
CA PRO A 51 -10.17 -14.62 -7.61
C PRO A 51 -11.34 -14.36 -6.65
N LYS A 52 -11.24 -14.79 -5.38
CA LYS A 52 -12.27 -14.54 -4.37
C LYS A 52 -12.22 -13.14 -3.78
N GLU A 53 -11.09 -12.43 -3.89
CA GLU A 53 -10.99 -11.08 -3.33
C GLU A 53 -11.87 -10.10 -4.12
N GLY A 54 -11.81 -10.19 -5.46
CA GLY A 54 -12.51 -9.28 -6.36
C GLY A 54 -12.04 -7.83 -6.21
N MET A 55 -12.13 -7.04 -7.27
CA MET A 55 -11.86 -5.60 -7.14
C MET A 55 -13.04 -4.89 -6.48
N LEU A 56 -14.27 -5.21 -6.89
CA LEU A 56 -15.46 -4.52 -6.39
C LEU A 56 -15.69 -4.79 -4.90
N SER A 57 -15.56 -6.02 -4.44
CA SER A 57 -15.80 -6.39 -3.04
C SER A 57 -14.87 -5.66 -2.05
N GLN A 58 -13.66 -5.26 -2.49
CA GLN A 58 -12.74 -4.46 -1.66
C GLN A 58 -13.19 -3.01 -1.45
N PHE A 59 -13.97 -2.44 -2.38
CA PHE A 59 -14.31 -1.01 -2.37
C PHE A 59 -15.80 -0.73 -2.24
N SER A 60 -16.64 -1.77 -2.33
CA SER A 60 -18.10 -1.62 -2.36
C SER A 60 -18.75 -1.76 -0.98
N GLU A 61 -17.98 -2.07 0.06
CA GLU A 61 -18.51 -2.18 1.42
C GLU A 61 -19.21 -0.89 1.84
N GLY A 62 -20.49 -0.99 2.22
CA GLY A 62 -21.30 0.15 2.63
C GLY A 62 -21.88 0.99 1.49
N MET A 63 -21.65 0.66 0.22
CA MET A 63 -22.28 1.36 -0.91
C MET A 63 -23.78 1.03 -1.01
N PRO A 64 -24.68 2.03 -0.99
CA PRO A 64 -26.12 1.78 -1.14
C PRO A 64 -26.44 1.09 -2.47
N GLY A 65 -27.22 0.02 -2.41
CA GLY A 65 -27.70 -0.71 -3.60
C GLY A 65 -26.76 -1.78 -4.14
N ILE A 66 -25.58 -1.99 -3.53
CA ILE A 66 -24.74 -3.16 -3.78
C ILE A 66 -25.06 -4.21 -2.70
N ILE A 67 -25.43 -5.42 -3.14
CA ILE A 67 -25.69 -6.58 -2.29
C ILE A 67 -24.79 -7.70 -2.82
N GLU A 68 -23.79 -8.11 -2.05
CA GLU A 68 -22.86 -9.20 -2.36
C GLU A 68 -23.27 -10.52 -1.69
#